data_AF-A0A8X6H2D1-F1
#
_entry.id   AF-A0A8X6H2D1-F1
#
_cell.length_a   1.000
_cell.length_b   1.000
_cell.length_c   1.000
_cell.angle_alpha   90.00
_cell.angle_beta   90.00
_cell.angle_gamma   90.00
#
_symmetry.space_group_name_H-M   'P 1'
#
loop_
_entity.id
_entity.type
_entity.pdbx_description
1 polymer ?
#
loop_
_entity_poly.entity_id
_entity_poly.type
_entity_poly.pdbx_seq_one_letter_code
_entity_poly.pdbx_strand_id
1 'polypeptide(L)'
;PRGFCNTKLLKKFRLMLTEKITTGESIEDCRQQCYDTKEFICRSVTFDRRFKTCGLSHHTRKSAPPASITRSDSHELLEISTCFQVSVDCRQDIMMANVKSNALFKGKVYAKGKPMTCSTDISNSVEFSLPISLNSPECGTVSESLGVKDSIRGEFPTSNKSLFYFVASERDLLRTG
;
A
#
# COMPACT_ATOMS: atom_id res chain seq x y z
N PRO A 1 5.72 1.86 10.42
CA PRO A 1 5.90 1.84 8.96
C PRO A 1 4.57 1.49 8.26
N ARG A 2 3.87 2.49 7.72
CA ARG A 2 2.72 2.22 6.84
C ARG A 2 3.25 1.56 5.56
N GLY A 3 2.65 0.44 5.16
CA GLY A 3 3.00 -0.24 3.92
C GLY A 3 2.58 0.54 2.67
N PHE A 4 2.38 -0.15 1.55
CA PHE A 4 2.05 0.47 0.27
C PHE A 4 0.65 1.07 0.29
N CYS A 5 0.52 2.38 0.05
CA CYS A 5 -0.76 3.07 -0.03
C CYS A 5 -1.13 3.42 -1.47
N ASN A 6 -2.40 3.26 -1.80
CA ASN A 6 -2.98 3.74 -3.04
C ASN A 6 -3.12 5.26 -2.97
N THR A 7 -2.43 5.96 -3.87
CA THR A 7 -2.43 7.42 -3.92
C THR A 7 -2.97 7.95 -5.24
N LYS A 8 -3.52 9.17 -5.21
CA LYS A 8 -3.98 9.90 -6.38
C LYS A 8 -3.51 11.35 -6.31
N LEU A 9 -2.73 11.77 -7.32
CA LEU A 9 -2.22 13.13 -7.41
C LEU A 9 -3.14 13.99 -8.28
N LEU A 10 -3.56 15.13 -7.75
CA LEU A 10 -4.35 16.16 -8.41
C LEU A 10 -3.50 17.44 -8.48
N LYS A 11 -2.95 17.71 -9.66
CA LYS A 11 -2.20 18.95 -9.90
C LYS A 11 -3.13 20.14 -9.95
N LYS A 12 -2.66 21.29 -9.45
CA LYS A 12 -3.38 22.56 -9.44
C LYS A 12 -4.63 22.57 -8.55
N PHE A 13 -4.63 21.78 -7.49
CA PHE A 13 -5.72 21.71 -6.52
C PHE A 13 -5.18 21.87 -5.10
N ARG A 14 -6.01 22.46 -4.24
CA ARG A 14 -5.75 22.61 -2.81
C ARG A 14 -6.98 22.22 -2.01
N LEU A 15 -6.76 21.47 -0.94
CA LEU A 15 -7.72 21.29 0.13
C LEU A 15 -7.45 22.34 1.21
N MET A 16 -8.46 23.13 1.56
CA MET A 16 -8.35 24.20 2.55
C MET A 16 -8.48 23.68 3.99
N LEU A 17 -9.16 22.55 4.18
CA LEU A 17 -9.22 21.86 5.47
C LEU A 17 -7.87 21.18 5.72
N THR A 18 -7.13 21.68 6.70
CA THR A 18 -5.81 21.20 7.05
C THR A 18 -5.72 21.15 8.58
N GLU A 19 -5.36 19.99 9.12
CA GLU A 19 -5.20 19.84 10.57
C GLU A 19 -3.78 20.09 11.04
N LYS A 20 -2.79 19.87 10.17
CA LYS A 20 -1.38 20.11 10.48
C LYS A 20 -0.66 20.72 9.29
N ILE A 21 0.05 21.82 9.54
CA ILE A 21 0.91 22.47 8.55
C ILE A 21 2.36 22.22 8.94
N THR A 22 3.16 21.79 7.98
CA THR A 22 4.60 21.55 8.15
C THR A 22 5.37 22.12 6.96
N THR A 23 6.70 22.09 7.01
CA THR A 23 7.57 22.37 5.87
C THR A 23 7.93 21.08 5.14
N GLY A 24 8.14 21.16 3.83
CA GLY A 24 8.67 20.04 3.06
C GLY A 24 9.15 20.45 1.68
N GLU A 25 10.07 19.67 1.14
CA GLU A 25 10.76 20.02 -0.12
C GLU A 25 10.00 19.60 -1.38
N SER A 26 9.20 18.54 -1.26
CA SER A 26 8.40 17.97 -2.33
C SER A 26 7.12 17.32 -1.81
N ILE A 27 6.20 16.98 -2.72
CA ILE A 27 4.97 16.26 -2.36
C ILE A 27 5.28 14.87 -1.76
N GLU A 28 6.38 14.23 -2.15
CA GLU A 28 6.83 12.95 -1.60
C GLU A 28 7.29 13.07 -0.15
N ASP A 29 7.98 14.15 0.20
CA ASP A 29 8.35 14.47 1.59
C ASP A 29 7.10 14.73 2.43
N CYS A 30 6.21 15.60 1.95
CA CYS A 30 4.93 15.84 2.62
C CYS A 30 4.09 14.56 2.79
N ARG A 31 4.13 13.64 1.82
CA ARG A 31 3.49 12.33 1.90
C ARG A 31 4.10 11.47 3.01
N GLN A 32 5.42 11.47 3.14
CA GLN A 32 6.10 10.73 4.22
C GLN A 32 5.66 11.27 5.58
N GLN A 33 5.61 12.60 5.75
CA GLN A 33 5.13 13.23 6.97
C GLN A 33 3.66 12.88 7.30
N CYS A 34 2.80 12.74 6.28
CA CYS A 34 1.43 12.22 6.44
C CYS A 34 1.40 10.78 6.96
N TYR A 35 2.35 9.93 6.55
CA TYR A 35 2.46 8.56 7.05
C TYR A 35 2.94 8.49 8.50
N ASP A 36 3.83 9.40 8.89
CA ASP A 36 4.46 9.40 10.21
C ASP A 36 3.62 10.13 11.27
N THR A 37 2.65 10.94 10.85
CA THR A 37 1.70 11.62 11.76
C THR A 37 0.84 10.60 12.51
N LYS A 38 0.83 10.74 13.85
CA LYS A 38 0.09 9.85 14.77
C LYS A 38 -1.11 10.54 15.42
N GLU A 39 -1.18 11.87 15.36
CA GLU A 39 -2.30 12.65 15.93
C GLU A 39 -3.65 12.33 15.25
N PHE A 40 -3.63 11.99 13.96
CA PHE A 40 -4.83 11.62 13.20
C PHE A 40 -4.49 10.71 12.02
N ILE A 41 -5.52 10.06 11.45
CA ILE A 41 -5.37 9.27 10.22
C ILE A 41 -5.32 10.25 9.03
N CYS A 42 -4.11 10.63 8.63
CA CYS A 42 -3.91 11.47 7.46
C CYS A 42 -4.31 10.73 6.17
N ARG A 43 -5.22 11.33 5.40
CA ARG A 43 -5.82 10.81 4.15
C ARG A 43 -5.56 11.72 2.95
N SER A 44 -5.05 12.92 3.12
CA SER A 44 -4.58 13.74 2.02
C SER A 44 -3.50 14.73 2.44
N VAL A 45 -2.79 15.23 1.44
CA VAL A 45 -1.71 16.20 1.60
C VAL A 45 -1.83 17.25 0.51
N THR A 46 -1.80 18.52 0.89
CA THR A 46 -1.64 19.64 -0.04
C THR A 46 -0.22 20.16 0.06
N PHE A 47 0.54 20.16 -1.03
CA PHE A 47 1.87 20.77 -1.09
C PHE A 47 1.82 22.11 -1.81
N ASP A 48 2.32 23.18 -1.18
CA ASP A 48 2.56 24.48 -1.82
C ASP A 48 3.99 24.56 -2.35
N ARG A 49 4.13 24.57 -3.67
CA ARG A 49 5.43 24.61 -4.35
C ARG A 49 6.18 25.92 -4.17
N ARG A 50 5.48 27.02 -3.89
CA ARG A 50 6.08 28.36 -3.72
C ARG A 50 6.67 28.52 -2.34
N PHE A 51 5.92 28.11 -1.31
CA PHE A 51 6.33 28.29 0.09
C PHE A 51 6.95 27.05 0.72
N LYS A 52 7.00 25.92 -0.01
CA LYS A 52 7.56 24.66 0.49
C LYS A 52 6.87 24.19 1.77
N THR A 53 5.54 24.27 1.77
CA THR A 53 4.70 23.90 2.92
C THR A 53 3.78 22.73 2.58
N CYS A 54 3.56 21.87 3.58
CA CYS A 54 2.69 20.71 3.51
C CYS A 54 1.48 20.96 4.42
N GLY A 55 0.28 20.89 3.87
CA GLY A 55 -0.96 20.79 4.65
C GLY A 55 -1.44 19.35 4.70
N LEU A 56 -1.40 18.72 5.87
CA LEU A 56 -1.85 17.36 6.11
C LEU A 56 -3.32 17.36 6.54
N SER A 57 -4.13 16.46 5.97
CA SER A 57 -5.54 16.35 6.34
C SER A 57 -6.07 14.91 6.44
N HIS A 58 -7.03 14.67 7.34
CA HIS A 58 -7.84 13.46 7.41
C HIS A 58 -9.00 13.45 6.39
N HIS A 59 -9.26 14.59 5.74
CA HIS A 59 -10.23 14.66 4.65
C HIS A 59 -9.59 14.29 3.31
N THR A 60 -10.44 13.87 2.38
CA THR A 60 -10.15 13.66 0.96
C THR A 60 -11.10 14.54 0.16
N ARG A 61 -10.96 14.57 -1.16
CA ARG A 61 -11.90 15.30 -2.03
C ARG A 61 -13.35 14.83 -1.87
N LYS A 62 -13.53 13.55 -1.52
CA LYS A 62 -14.86 12.96 -1.33
C LYS A 62 -15.45 13.25 0.06
N SER A 63 -14.61 13.38 1.08
CA SER A 63 -15.06 13.55 2.47
C SER A 63 -14.99 14.99 2.97
N ALA A 64 -14.42 15.91 2.19
CA ALA A 64 -14.47 17.34 2.46
C ALA A 64 -15.75 17.96 1.86
N PRO A 65 -16.29 19.04 2.47
CA PRO A 65 -17.29 19.88 1.82
C PRO A 65 -16.79 20.39 0.45
N PRO A 66 -17.63 20.43 -0.59
CA PRO A 66 -17.19 20.84 -1.94
C PRO A 66 -16.52 22.22 -1.98
N ALA A 67 -16.95 23.16 -1.14
CA ALA A 67 -16.40 24.51 -1.06
C ALA A 67 -14.97 24.57 -0.49
N SER A 68 -14.51 23.51 0.19
CA SER A 68 -13.18 23.45 0.79
C SER A 68 -12.09 23.07 -0.21
N ILE A 69 -12.44 22.83 -1.47
CA ILE A 69 -11.53 22.37 -2.52
C ILE A 69 -11.49 23.40 -3.63
N THR A 70 -10.32 23.96 -3.86
CA THR A 70 -10.15 25.03 -4.83
C THR A 70 -9.04 24.72 -5.82
N ARG A 71 -9.12 25.33 -7.00
CA ARG A 71 -8.03 25.30 -7.98
C ARG A 71 -6.96 26.29 -7.55
N SER A 72 -5.70 25.87 -7.62
CA SER A 72 -4.57 26.73 -7.32
C SER A 72 -3.33 26.26 -8.07
N ASP A 73 -2.76 27.10 -8.92
CA ASP A 73 -1.62 26.73 -9.77
C ASP A 73 -0.33 26.40 -9.01
N SER A 74 -0.18 26.88 -7.77
CA SER A 74 0.99 26.59 -6.94
C SER A 74 0.85 25.33 -6.09
N HIS A 75 -0.32 24.71 -6.04
CA HIS A 75 -0.61 23.61 -5.12
C HIS A 75 -0.81 22.27 -5.83
N GLU A 76 -0.41 21.21 -5.14
CA GLU A 76 -0.64 19.83 -5.54
C GLU A 76 -1.33 19.09 -4.39
N LEU A 77 -2.48 18.46 -4.69
CA LEU A 77 -3.25 17.68 -3.72
C LEU A 77 -2.99 16.19 -3.98
N LEU A 78 -2.43 15.50 -2.99
CA LEU A 78 -2.26 14.05 -2.99
C LEU A 78 -3.31 13.43 -2.06
N GLU A 79 -4.21 12.62 -2.61
CA GLU A 79 -5.13 11.80 -1.83
C GLU A 79 -4.50 10.45 -1.52
N ILE A 80 -4.61 10.00 -0.27
CA ILE A 80 -4.13 8.72 0.23
C ILE A 80 -5.35 7.93 0.66
N SER A 81 -5.54 6.78 0.02
CA SER A 81 -6.72 5.94 0.23
C SER A 81 -6.36 4.69 1.04
N THR A 82 -6.49 3.52 0.45
CA THR A 82 -6.23 2.24 1.09
C THR A 82 -4.73 1.99 1.18
N CYS A 83 -4.26 1.70 2.38
CA CYS A 83 -2.90 1.27 2.67
C CYS A 83 -2.88 -0.22 2.97
N PHE A 84 -1.85 -0.91 2.50
CA PHE A 84 -1.62 -2.34 2.69
C PHE A 84 -0.24 -2.56 3.28
N GLN A 85 -0.19 -3.13 4.48
CA GLN A 85 1.03 -3.64 5.09
C GLN A 85 1.10 -5.14 4.80
N VAL A 86 2.18 -5.56 4.13
CA VAL A 86 2.38 -6.98 3.79
C VAL A 86 3.56 -7.51 4.57
N SER A 87 3.42 -8.69 5.16
CA SER A 87 4.50 -9.47 5.76
C SER A 87 4.46 -10.90 5.23
N VAL A 88 5.61 -11.57 5.21
CA VAL A 88 5.73 -12.96 4.75
C VAL A 88 6.20 -13.81 5.92
N ASP A 89 5.53 -14.94 6.15
CA ASP A 89 5.95 -16.00 7.06
C ASP A 89 6.31 -17.26 6.24
N CYS A 90 7.57 -17.68 6.30
CA CYS A 90 8.10 -18.79 5.51
C CYS A 90 8.14 -20.07 6.36
N ARG A 91 7.55 -21.14 5.87
CA ARG A 91 7.61 -22.48 6.46
C ARG A 91 8.19 -23.47 5.44
N GLN A 92 8.42 -24.72 5.86
CA GLN A 92 9.08 -25.74 5.04
C GLN A 92 8.48 -25.89 3.63
N ASP A 93 7.15 -25.97 3.52
CA ASP A 93 6.48 -26.25 2.24
C ASP A 93 5.52 -25.14 1.79
N ILE A 94 5.40 -24.06 2.58
CA ILE A 94 4.39 -23.02 2.36
C ILE A 94 4.90 -21.65 2.82
N MET A 95 4.63 -20.63 2.02
CA MET A 95 4.79 -19.23 2.38
C MET A 95 3.43 -18.60 2.64
N MET A 96 3.31 -17.88 3.74
CA MET A 96 2.10 -17.14 4.11
C MET A 96 2.32 -15.65 3.86
N ALA A 97 1.72 -15.11 2.80
CA ALA A 97 1.69 -13.67 2.58
C ALA A 97 0.54 -13.05 3.37
N ASN A 98 0.86 -12.45 4.51
CA ASN A 98 -0.09 -11.80 5.40
C ASN A 98 -0.26 -10.33 5.00
N VAL A 99 -1.50 -9.89 4.85
CA VAL A 99 -1.84 -8.53 4.42
C VAL A 99 -2.76 -7.89 5.44
N LYS A 100 -2.38 -6.71 5.91
CA LYS A 100 -3.17 -5.85 6.77
C LYS A 100 -3.51 -4.56 6.04
N SER A 101 -4.79 -4.26 5.92
CA SER A 101 -5.30 -3.04 5.30
C SER A 101 -5.88 -2.08 6.33
N ASN A 102 -5.89 -0.78 6.02
CA ASN A 102 -6.62 0.22 6.79
C ASN A 102 -8.09 0.37 6.34
N ALA A 103 -8.54 -0.44 5.37
CA ALA A 103 -9.90 -0.43 4.85
C ALA A 103 -10.41 -1.86 4.65
N LEU A 104 -11.72 -2.05 4.73
CA LEU A 104 -12.35 -3.34 4.44
C LEU A 104 -12.06 -3.76 3.00
N PHE A 105 -11.48 -4.95 2.85
CA PHE A 105 -11.23 -5.56 1.56
C PHE A 105 -12.26 -6.66 1.29
N LYS A 106 -12.88 -6.57 0.11
CA LYS A 106 -13.78 -7.58 -0.46
C LYS A 106 -13.36 -7.85 -1.89
N GLY A 107 -12.91 -9.06 -2.16
CA GLY A 107 -12.40 -9.45 -3.47
C GLY A 107 -11.49 -10.66 -3.38
N LYS A 108 -10.83 -10.98 -4.49
CA LYS A 108 -9.91 -12.10 -4.59
C LYS A 108 -8.47 -11.63 -4.44
N VAL A 109 -7.59 -12.40 -3.83
CA VAL A 109 -6.14 -12.16 -3.78
C VAL A 109 -5.46 -13.35 -4.42
N TYR A 110 -4.46 -13.15 -5.27
CA TYR A 110 -3.84 -14.24 -6.02
C TYR A 110 -2.36 -14.04 -6.35
N ALA A 111 -1.65 -15.14 -6.60
CA ALA A 111 -0.30 -15.11 -7.14
C ALA A 111 -0.32 -14.71 -8.62
N LYS A 112 0.60 -13.84 -9.04
CA LYS A 112 0.61 -13.33 -10.42
C LYS A 112 0.73 -14.46 -11.42
N GLY A 113 -0.06 -14.36 -12.50
CA GLY A 113 -0.07 -15.34 -13.58
C GLY A 113 -0.79 -16.63 -13.21
N LYS A 114 -1.24 -16.76 -11.95
CA LYS A 114 -1.94 -17.91 -11.40
C LYS A 114 -3.26 -17.52 -10.68
N PRO A 115 -4.13 -16.68 -11.29
CA PRO A 115 -5.34 -16.18 -10.63
C PRO A 115 -6.41 -17.25 -10.36
N MET A 116 -6.31 -18.39 -11.04
CA MET A 116 -7.25 -19.51 -10.91
C MET A 116 -6.74 -20.63 -9.99
N THR A 117 -5.41 -20.78 -9.88
CA THR A 117 -4.77 -21.91 -9.19
C THR A 117 -4.17 -21.54 -7.84
N CYS A 118 -3.88 -20.26 -7.60
CA CYS A 118 -3.28 -19.79 -6.36
C CYS A 118 -3.96 -18.49 -5.93
N SER A 119 -5.15 -18.63 -5.34
CA SER A 119 -6.00 -17.50 -4.96
C SER A 119 -6.81 -17.76 -3.70
N THR A 120 -7.07 -16.69 -2.95
CA THR A 120 -7.97 -16.67 -1.79
C THR A 120 -9.06 -15.62 -2.01
N ASP A 121 -10.32 -16.00 -1.85
CA ASP A 121 -11.45 -15.06 -1.84
C ASP A 121 -11.64 -14.47 -0.44
N ILE A 122 -11.68 -13.14 -0.36
CA ILE A 122 -11.83 -12.36 0.86
C ILE A 122 -13.20 -11.69 0.84
N SER A 123 -14.02 -11.97 1.85
CA SER A 123 -15.39 -11.45 1.87
C SER A 123 -15.49 -10.02 2.36
N ASN A 124 -14.94 -9.68 3.52
CA ASN A 124 -14.96 -8.34 4.13
C ASN A 124 -13.97 -8.34 5.30
N SER A 125 -12.67 -8.30 5.01
CA SER A 125 -11.65 -8.33 6.05
C SER A 125 -10.65 -7.20 5.89
N VAL A 126 -10.10 -6.74 7.01
CA VAL A 126 -8.94 -5.85 7.07
C VAL A 126 -7.63 -6.63 7.23
N GLU A 127 -7.70 -7.91 7.59
CA GLU A 127 -6.56 -8.81 7.74
C GLU A 127 -6.84 -10.12 7.00
N PHE A 128 -5.97 -10.49 6.08
CA PHE A 128 -6.13 -11.67 5.24
C PHE A 128 -4.79 -12.20 4.77
N SER A 129 -4.75 -13.48 4.38
CA SER A 129 -3.51 -14.13 3.98
C SER A 129 -3.67 -14.93 2.69
N LEU A 130 -2.64 -14.93 1.86
CA LEU A 130 -2.52 -15.81 0.70
C LEU A 130 -1.50 -16.91 1.02
N PRO A 131 -1.93 -18.17 1.18
CA PRO A 131 -1.03 -19.31 1.25
C PRO A 131 -0.42 -19.59 -0.12
N ILE A 132 0.90 -19.75 -0.17
CA ILE A 132 1.67 -20.00 -1.38
C ILE A 132 2.44 -21.29 -1.19
N SER A 133 2.00 -22.35 -1.86
CA SER A 133 2.67 -23.66 -1.80
C SER A 133 4.01 -23.60 -2.54
N LEU A 134 5.07 -24.11 -1.92
CA LEU A 134 6.42 -24.15 -2.50
C LEU A 134 6.67 -25.40 -3.34
N ASN A 135 6.02 -26.51 -2.97
CA ASN A 135 6.20 -27.82 -3.63
C ASN A 135 5.30 -28.01 -4.86
N SER A 136 4.58 -26.97 -5.28
CA SER A 136 3.58 -27.06 -6.36
C SER A 136 3.75 -25.92 -7.37
N PRO A 137 3.66 -26.21 -8.68
CA PRO A 137 3.71 -25.17 -9.73
C PRO A 137 2.45 -24.30 -9.78
N GLU A 138 1.45 -24.56 -8.92
CA GLU A 138 0.17 -23.85 -8.87
C GLU A 138 0.32 -22.36 -8.59
N CYS A 139 1.30 -21.96 -7.80
CA CYS A 139 1.58 -20.56 -7.47
C CYS A 139 2.70 -19.94 -8.32
N GLY A 140 3.29 -20.70 -9.25
CA GLY A 140 4.33 -20.21 -10.15
C GLY A 140 5.65 -19.88 -9.45
N THR A 141 5.92 -20.53 -8.32
CA THR A 141 7.16 -20.42 -7.54
C THR A 141 8.34 -20.99 -8.35
N VAL A 142 9.51 -20.36 -8.24
CA VAL A 142 10.73 -20.79 -8.95
C VAL A 142 11.83 -21.05 -7.93
N SER A 143 12.39 -22.26 -7.94
CA SER A 143 13.53 -22.65 -7.08
C SER A 143 14.87 -22.43 -7.79
N GLU A 144 15.79 -21.63 -7.22
CA GLU A 144 17.18 -21.48 -7.69
C GLU A 144 18.16 -22.36 -6.88
N SER A 145 19.33 -22.68 -7.46
CA SER A 145 20.26 -23.74 -7.03
C SER A 145 21.14 -23.46 -5.80
N LEU A 146 20.99 -22.30 -5.14
CA LEU A 146 21.74 -21.91 -3.93
C LEU A 146 20.81 -21.44 -2.80
N GLY A 147 19.60 -22.01 -2.78
CA GLY A 147 18.48 -21.62 -1.91
C GLY A 147 17.28 -21.16 -2.74
N VAL A 148 16.08 -21.42 -2.26
CA VAL A 148 14.82 -21.02 -2.93
C VAL A 148 14.71 -19.50 -2.92
N LYS A 149 15.27 -18.82 -3.93
CA LYS A 149 14.91 -17.44 -4.26
C LYS A 149 13.55 -17.46 -4.93
N ASP A 150 12.49 -17.35 -4.15
CA ASP A 150 11.17 -17.23 -4.76
C ASP A 150 10.86 -15.77 -5.06
N SER A 151 10.58 -15.44 -6.32
CA SER A 151 10.12 -14.12 -6.74
C SER A 151 8.61 -14.13 -6.85
N ILE A 152 7.93 -14.03 -5.71
CA ILE A 152 6.47 -13.95 -5.73
C ILE A 152 6.11 -12.55 -6.21
N ARG A 153 5.47 -12.50 -7.38
CA ARG A 153 4.78 -11.30 -7.82
C ARG A 153 3.31 -11.41 -7.42
N GLY A 154 2.84 -10.53 -6.55
CA GLY A 154 1.43 -10.47 -6.13
C GLY A 154 0.69 -9.37 -6.89
N GLU A 155 -0.39 -9.71 -7.59
CA GLU A 155 -1.27 -8.74 -8.26
C GLU A 155 -2.64 -8.74 -7.57
N PHE A 156 -3.01 -7.61 -6.96
CA PHE A 156 -4.30 -7.44 -6.28
C PHE A 156 -5.34 -6.89 -7.26
N PRO A 157 -6.53 -7.51 -7.41
CA PRO A 157 -7.59 -6.98 -8.24
C PRO A 157 -8.42 -5.97 -7.43
N THR A 158 -8.14 -4.67 -7.56
CA THR A 158 -9.15 -3.61 -7.78
C THR A 158 -8.54 -2.19 -7.91
N SER A 159 -9.10 -1.46 -8.89
CA SER A 159 -8.98 -0.06 -9.37
C SER A 159 -7.63 0.67 -9.48
N ASN A 160 -6.50 0.13 -9.07
CA ASN A 160 -5.18 0.60 -9.49
C ASN A 160 -4.18 -0.54 -9.30
N LYS A 161 -3.52 -0.97 -10.37
CA LYS A 161 -2.63 -2.13 -10.42
C LYS A 161 -1.43 -1.93 -9.48
N SER A 162 -1.58 -2.26 -8.20
CA SER A 162 -0.48 -2.26 -7.23
C SER A 162 0.24 -3.60 -7.30
N LEU A 163 1.53 -3.53 -7.65
CA LEU A 163 2.39 -4.67 -7.90
C LEU A 163 3.32 -4.89 -6.70
N PHE A 164 3.37 -6.11 -6.18
CA PHE A 164 4.25 -6.46 -5.06
C PHE A 164 5.27 -7.51 -5.49
N TYR A 165 6.50 -7.37 -5.01
CA TYR A 165 7.59 -8.34 -5.21
C TYR A 165 8.10 -8.77 -3.84
N PHE A 166 8.22 -10.08 -3.61
CA PHE A 166 8.85 -10.64 -2.42
C PHE A 166 9.96 -11.61 -2.84
N VAL A 167 11.02 -11.67 -2.03
CA VAL A 167 12.10 -12.66 -2.13
C VAL A 167 12.27 -13.30 -0.76
N ALA A 168 11.97 -14.60 -0.64
CA ALA A 168 12.32 -15.39 0.54
C ALA A 168 13.74 -15.95 0.41
N SER A 169 14.47 -16.05 1.52
CA SER A 169 15.82 -16.63 1.59
C SER A 169 15.92 -17.61 2.77
N GLU A 170 16.82 -18.60 2.69
CA GLU A 170 17.07 -19.59 3.77
C GLU A 170 17.37 -18.96 5.14
N ARG A 171 17.80 -17.69 5.20
CA ARG A 171 18.00 -16.98 6.47
C ARG A 171 16.71 -16.73 7.25
N ASP A 172 15.55 -16.74 6.60
CA ASP A 172 14.25 -16.60 7.25
C ASP A 172 13.74 -17.94 7.83
N LEU A 173 14.13 -19.08 7.25
CA LEU A 173 13.83 -20.43 7.76
C LEU A 173 14.65 -20.79 9.02
N LEU A 174 15.84 -20.21 9.17
CA LEU A 174 16.73 -20.43 10.32
C LEU A 174 16.36 -19.59 11.56
N ARG A 175 15.34 -18.73 11.50
CA ARG A 175 14.85 -17.92 12.64
C ARG A 175 13.73 -18.57 13.44
N THR A 176 13.17 -19.69 12.96
CA THR A 176 12.16 -20.49 13.67
C THR A 176 12.76 -21.77 14.23
N GLY A 177 13.86 -21.63 14.97
CA GLY A 177 14.45 -22.69 15.80
C GLY A 177 14.30 -22.35 17.27
#